data_AF-E1YH72-F1
#
_entry.id   AF-E1YH72-F1
#
_cell.length_a   1.000
_cell.length_b   1.000
_cell.length_c   1.000
_cell.angle_alpha   90.00
_cell.angle_beta   90.00
_cell.angle_gamma   90.00
#
_symmetry.space_group_name_H-M   'P 1'
#
loop_
_entity.id
_entity.type
_entity.pdbx_description
1 polymer ?
#
loop_
_entity_poly.entity_id
_entity_poly.type
_entity_poly.pdbx_seq_one_letter_code
_entity_poly.pdbx_strand_id
1 'polypeptide(L)'
;MSWFRENWLITDDAASFFFGDGIAWSSLTEVRLNDANGKSAGNIDIVLVAYDSNGKILDFGALEIQAVYISGNVRDPFEYYMKDPKNRGHMDWSTQPNFPRPDYLSSSRKRLAPQLLFKGGILHSWQKKIAVALNKCFFDTLPPLTKVDKSKADIVWLIYDLKMSKEGDQNRYQLIKTEEVFTEFTPALISITTPIPGSLDNFMKLLQEKLDDQLESPPINKTIERPF
;
A
#
# COMPACT_ATOMS: atom_id res chain seq x y z
N MET A 1 -2.64 -5.30 10.47
CA MET A 1 -2.22 -4.06 11.15
C MET A 1 -1.35 -4.29 12.40
N SER A 2 -1.60 -5.30 13.24
CA SER A 2 -0.82 -5.53 14.49
C SER A 2 0.70 -5.72 14.31
N TRP A 3 1.15 -6.30 13.19
CA TRP A 3 2.58 -6.62 12.96
C TRP A 3 3.44 -5.37 12.66
N PHE A 4 2.87 -4.31 12.10
CA PHE A 4 3.58 -3.04 11.85
C PHE A 4 3.74 -2.19 13.12
N ARG A 5 3.20 -2.65 14.26
CA ARG A 5 3.38 -2.01 15.58
C ARG A 5 4.50 -2.66 16.40
N GLU A 6 5.26 -3.58 15.82
CA GLU A 6 6.37 -4.23 16.51
C GLU A 6 7.41 -3.17 16.92
N ASN A 7 7.49 -2.92 18.23
CA ASN A 7 8.49 -2.08 18.91
C ASN A 7 8.65 -0.62 18.46
N TRP A 8 7.60 0.05 17.97
CA TRP A 8 7.68 1.47 17.56
C TRP A 8 8.72 1.78 16.46
N LEU A 9 9.30 0.75 15.84
CA LEU A 9 10.38 0.88 14.86
C LEU A 9 10.00 1.82 13.71
N ILE A 10 8.78 1.65 13.20
CA ILE A 10 8.29 2.40 12.04
C ILE A 10 8.05 3.87 12.37
N THR A 11 7.58 4.14 13.59
CA THR A 11 7.38 5.52 14.05
C THR A 11 8.71 6.23 14.27
N ASP A 12 9.73 5.54 14.77
CA ASP A 12 11.07 6.10 14.94
C ASP A 12 11.73 6.38 13.59
N ASP A 13 11.64 5.42 12.66
CA ASP A 13 12.14 5.56 11.30
C ASP A 13 11.49 6.76 10.59
N ALA A 14 10.17 6.88 10.67
CA ALA A 14 9.43 8.01 10.10
C ALA A 14 9.76 9.34 10.79
N ALA A 15 9.88 9.36 12.12
CA ALA A 15 10.26 10.57 12.86
C ALA A 15 11.63 11.09 12.45
N SER A 16 12.60 10.20 12.18
CA SER A 16 13.94 10.56 11.69
C SER A 16 13.93 11.22 10.30
N PHE A 17 12.87 11.02 9.52
CA PHE A 17 12.68 11.66 8.23
C PHE A 17 11.96 13.01 8.35
N PHE A 18 11.01 13.09 9.29
CA PHE A 18 10.21 14.30 9.49
C PHE A 18 10.96 15.38 10.25
N PHE A 19 11.66 15.01 11.31
CA PHE A 19 12.23 15.94 12.29
C PHE A 19 13.75 15.86 12.33
N GLY A 20 14.37 16.94 12.80
CA GLY A 20 15.80 16.95 13.11
C GLY A 20 16.09 16.27 14.45
N ASP A 21 17.36 15.99 14.70
CA ASP A 21 17.82 15.40 15.95
C ASP A 21 17.47 16.28 17.16
N GLY A 22 17.13 15.64 18.28
CA GLY A 22 16.84 16.31 19.55
C GLY A 22 15.45 16.96 19.66
N ILE A 23 14.58 16.81 18.66
CA ILE A 23 13.20 17.28 18.72
C ILE A 23 12.33 16.28 19.51
N ALA A 24 11.57 16.79 20.48
CA ALA A 24 10.55 16.00 21.18
C ALA A 24 9.36 15.75 20.24
N TRP A 25 8.97 14.48 20.10
CA TRP A 25 7.84 14.08 19.26
C TRP A 25 7.01 12.98 19.91
N SER A 26 5.75 12.89 19.47
CA SER A 26 4.80 11.84 19.88
C SER A 26 3.98 11.39 18.67
N SER A 27 3.24 10.29 18.80
CA SER A 27 2.39 9.75 17.74
C SER A 27 0.91 9.79 18.14
N LEU A 28 0.06 10.11 17.17
CA LEU A 28 -1.39 10.12 17.27
C LEU A 28 -1.94 9.17 16.20
N THR A 29 -2.81 8.24 16.58
CA THR A 29 -3.36 7.24 15.63
C THR A 29 -4.75 7.64 15.14
N GLU A 30 -5.09 7.26 13.91
CA GLU A 30 -6.44 7.42 13.33
C GLU A 30 -6.94 8.88 13.32
N VAL A 31 -6.07 9.81 12.92
CA VAL A 31 -6.37 11.23 12.92
C VAL A 31 -7.18 11.60 11.68
N ARG A 32 -8.39 12.14 11.87
CA ARG A 32 -9.25 12.56 10.77
C ARG A 32 -8.66 13.75 10.00
N LEU A 33 -8.57 13.59 8.68
CA LEU A 33 -8.16 14.63 7.74
C LEU A 33 -9.40 15.14 6.99
N ASN A 34 -9.62 16.44 7.00
CA ASN A 34 -10.72 17.07 6.27
C ASN A 34 -10.19 17.91 5.11
N ASP A 35 -10.99 18.01 4.05
CA ASP A 35 -10.76 18.96 2.95
C ASP A 35 -11.16 20.40 3.34
N ALA A 36 -10.96 21.33 2.42
CA ALA A 36 -11.26 22.75 2.62
C ALA A 36 -12.75 23.04 2.91
N ASN A 37 -13.67 22.12 2.57
CA ASN A 37 -15.10 22.23 2.84
C ASN A 37 -15.51 21.52 4.14
N GLY A 38 -14.55 20.99 4.90
CA GLY A 38 -14.80 20.21 6.11
C GLY A 38 -15.26 18.78 5.87
N LYS A 39 -15.26 18.29 4.62
CA LYS A 39 -15.60 16.90 4.30
C LYS A 39 -14.40 16.00 4.58
N SER A 40 -14.67 14.79 5.08
CA SER A 40 -13.60 13.84 5.37
C SER A 40 -12.89 13.38 4.10
N ALA A 41 -11.57 13.53 4.07
CA ALA A 41 -10.66 12.92 3.10
C ALA A 41 -10.15 11.54 3.57
N GLY A 42 -10.57 11.11 4.76
CA GLY A 42 -10.15 9.88 5.44
C GLY A 42 -9.41 10.14 6.75
N ASN A 43 -8.96 9.07 7.41
CA ASN A 43 -8.09 9.16 8.58
C ASN A 43 -6.66 8.88 8.17
N ILE A 44 -5.69 9.59 8.72
CA ILE A 44 -4.27 9.23 8.64
C ILE A 44 -4.02 8.15 9.69
N ASP A 45 -3.36 7.06 9.30
CA ASP A 45 -3.10 5.93 10.20
C ASP A 45 -2.33 6.38 11.44
N ILE A 46 -1.22 7.10 11.24
CA ILE A 46 -0.39 7.68 12.30
C ILE A 46 0.06 9.08 11.90
N VAL A 47 -0.13 10.05 12.80
CA VAL A 47 0.44 11.40 12.70
C VAL A 47 1.52 11.54 13.76
N LEU A 48 2.74 11.83 13.33
CA LEU A 48 3.86 12.13 14.19
C LEU A 48 3.89 13.64 14.39
N VAL A 49 3.84 14.10 15.64
CA VAL A 49 3.80 15.53 16.00
C VAL A 49 5.05 15.91 16.79
N ALA A 50 5.75 16.95 16.35
CA ALA A 50 6.80 17.61 17.10
C ALA A 50 6.19 18.67 18.01
N TYR A 51 6.67 18.80 19.25
CA TYR A 51 6.11 19.75 20.23
C TYR A 51 7.18 20.37 21.14
N ASP A 52 6.87 21.55 21.69
CA ASP A 52 7.75 22.25 22.63
C ASP A 52 7.58 21.76 24.09
N SER A 53 8.37 22.31 25.02
CA SER A 53 8.29 21.95 26.45
C SER A 53 6.94 22.24 27.12
N ASN A 54 6.09 23.07 26.50
CA ASN A 54 4.75 23.38 26.98
C ASN A 54 3.66 22.50 26.32
N GLY A 55 4.05 21.56 25.45
CA GLY A 55 3.13 20.70 24.71
C GLY A 55 2.49 21.37 23.49
N LYS A 56 3.00 22.52 23.03
CA LYS A 56 2.51 23.16 21.80
C LYS A 56 3.10 22.46 20.58
N ILE A 57 2.23 22.05 19.65
CA ILE A 57 2.64 21.43 18.39
C ILE A 57 3.41 22.46 17.54
N LEU A 58 4.60 22.06 17.08
CA LEU A 58 5.49 22.84 16.23
C LEU A 58 5.37 22.42 14.77
N ASP A 59 5.34 21.11 14.51
CA ASP A 59 5.24 20.53 13.17
C ASP A 59 4.66 19.11 13.23
N PHE A 60 4.35 18.54 12.07
CA PHE A 60 3.91 17.14 11.97
C PHE A 60 4.29 16.49 10.64
N GLY A 61 4.35 15.16 10.65
CA GLY A 61 4.43 14.32 9.46
C GLY A 61 3.40 13.20 9.51
N ALA A 62 3.00 12.72 8.35
CA ALA A 62 1.99 11.67 8.22
C ALA A 62 2.63 10.33 7.87
N LEU A 63 2.34 9.30 8.64
CA LEU A 63 2.77 7.92 8.40
C LEU A 63 1.55 7.06 8.02
N GLU A 64 1.57 6.52 6.81
CA GLU A 64 0.58 5.56 6.30
C GLU A 64 1.20 4.16 6.27
N ILE A 65 0.46 3.18 6.79
CA ILE A 65 0.92 1.78 6.84
C ILE A 65 0.09 0.99 5.83
N GLN A 66 0.73 0.56 4.75
CA GLN A 66 0.02 -0.17 3.70
C GLN A 66 0.29 -1.66 3.77
N ALA A 67 -0.73 -2.41 4.20
CA ALA A 67 -0.76 -3.86 4.16
C ALA A 67 -1.35 -4.36 2.83
N VAL A 68 -0.89 -5.52 2.40
CA VAL A 68 -1.31 -6.14 1.15
C VAL A 68 -2.68 -6.81 1.32
N TYR A 69 -3.55 -6.65 0.33
CA TYR A 69 -4.76 -7.46 0.19
C TYR A 69 -4.40 -8.91 -0.08
N ILE A 70 -5.33 -9.80 0.26
CA ILE A 70 -5.26 -11.21 -0.08
C ILE A 70 -6.39 -11.49 -1.06
N SER A 71 -6.07 -12.12 -2.19
CA SER A 71 -7.05 -12.74 -3.09
C SER A 71 -7.19 -14.21 -2.71
N GLY A 72 -8.36 -14.80 -2.98
CA GLY A 72 -8.66 -16.18 -2.58
C GLY A 72 -9.39 -16.26 -1.24
N ASN A 73 -9.44 -17.45 -0.66
CA ASN A 73 -10.20 -17.77 0.54
C ASN A 73 -9.24 -18.11 1.70
N VAL A 74 -9.23 -17.27 2.74
CA VAL A 74 -8.47 -17.49 3.99
C VAL A 74 -9.27 -18.32 5.00
N ARG A 75 -10.61 -18.31 4.89
CA ARG A 75 -11.52 -18.98 5.81
C ARG A 75 -11.39 -20.49 5.75
N ASP A 76 -11.41 -21.08 4.56
CA ASP A 76 -11.36 -22.54 4.36
C ASP A 76 -10.07 -23.16 4.93
N PRO A 77 -8.85 -22.64 4.63
CA PRO A 77 -7.64 -23.15 5.25
C PRO A 77 -7.65 -22.94 6.78
N PHE A 78 -8.19 -21.83 7.27
CA PHE A 78 -8.27 -21.57 8.70
C PHE A 78 -9.23 -22.55 9.40
N GLU A 79 -10.43 -22.76 8.88
CA GLU A 79 -11.39 -23.75 9.41
C GLU A 79 -10.82 -25.17 9.34
N TYR A 80 -10.09 -25.49 8.27
CA TYR A 80 -9.38 -26.76 8.17
C TYR A 80 -8.32 -26.89 9.26
N TYR A 81 -7.46 -25.89 9.47
CA TYR A 81 -6.48 -25.89 10.55
C TYR A 81 -7.14 -26.04 11.93
N MET A 82 -8.20 -25.27 12.20
CA MET A 82 -8.88 -25.21 13.50
C MET A 82 -9.53 -26.54 13.93
N LYS A 83 -9.85 -27.42 12.98
CA LYS A 83 -10.40 -28.76 13.29
C LYS A 83 -9.37 -29.68 13.95
N ASP A 84 -8.07 -29.50 13.68
CA ASP A 84 -7.01 -30.28 14.31
C ASP A 84 -5.65 -29.55 14.24
N PRO A 85 -5.44 -28.50 15.05
CA PRO A 85 -4.23 -27.67 14.97
C PRO A 85 -2.94 -28.45 15.19
N LYS A 86 -2.98 -29.50 16.03
CA LYS A 86 -1.80 -30.30 16.39
C LYS A 86 -1.27 -31.07 15.18
N ASN A 87 -2.15 -31.68 14.40
CA ASN A 87 -1.74 -32.46 13.23
C ASN A 87 -1.68 -31.62 11.94
N ARG A 88 -2.32 -30.44 11.91
CA ARG A 88 -2.42 -29.58 10.72
C ARG A 88 -1.50 -28.36 10.74
N GLY A 89 -0.61 -28.24 11.71
CA GLY A 89 0.36 -27.13 11.79
C GLY A 89 1.31 -27.01 10.59
N HIS A 90 1.52 -28.11 9.85
CA HIS A 90 2.35 -28.15 8.64
C HIS A 90 1.53 -28.42 7.37
N MET A 91 0.24 -28.08 7.37
CA MET A 91 -0.60 -28.26 6.19
C MET A 91 -0.08 -27.44 4.99
N ASP A 92 -0.20 -28.00 3.79
CA ASP A 92 0.01 -27.28 2.53
C ASP A 92 -1.36 -27.06 1.85
N TRP A 93 -1.67 -25.79 1.59
CA TRP A 93 -2.92 -25.38 0.94
C TRP A 93 -2.69 -24.88 -0.50
N SER A 94 -1.45 -24.88 -0.99
CA SER A 94 -1.04 -24.24 -2.24
C SER A 94 -1.74 -24.79 -3.49
N THR A 95 -2.17 -26.05 -3.45
CA THR A 95 -2.84 -26.74 -4.56
C THR A 95 -4.37 -26.65 -4.52
N GLN A 96 -4.93 -26.07 -3.46
CA GLN A 96 -6.39 -26.01 -3.29
C GLN A 96 -7.01 -24.87 -4.12
N PRO A 97 -8.27 -25.05 -4.59
CA PRO A 97 -9.01 -23.97 -5.24
C PRO A 97 -9.06 -22.72 -4.36
N ASN A 98 -8.95 -21.54 -4.98
CA ASN A 98 -8.97 -20.25 -4.29
C ASN A 98 -7.89 -20.09 -3.20
N PHE A 99 -6.72 -20.73 -3.36
CA PHE A 99 -5.58 -20.56 -2.46
C PHE A 99 -5.32 -19.06 -2.17
N PRO A 100 -5.24 -18.66 -0.89
CA PRO A 100 -5.04 -17.27 -0.53
C PRO A 100 -3.63 -16.80 -0.93
N ARG A 101 -3.57 -15.76 -1.76
CA ARG A 101 -2.30 -15.17 -2.22
C ARG A 101 -2.34 -13.65 -2.14
N PRO A 102 -1.19 -13.00 -1.88
CA PRO A 102 -1.10 -11.54 -1.91
C PRO A 102 -1.58 -10.97 -3.24
N ASP A 103 -2.51 -10.01 -3.20
CA ASP A 103 -2.98 -9.25 -4.36
C ASP A 103 -2.34 -7.86 -4.36
N TYR A 104 -1.11 -7.82 -4.86
CA TYR A 104 -0.32 -6.59 -4.93
C TYR A 104 -0.94 -5.54 -5.85
N LEU A 105 -1.55 -5.96 -6.97
CA LEU A 105 -2.14 -5.05 -7.95
C LEU A 105 -3.39 -4.34 -7.40
N SER A 106 -4.27 -5.06 -6.71
CA SER A 106 -5.39 -4.42 -6.00
C SER A 106 -4.88 -3.54 -4.85
N SER A 107 -3.80 -3.93 -4.17
CA SER A 107 -3.23 -3.15 -3.06
C SER A 107 -2.69 -1.80 -3.51
N SER A 108 -1.98 -1.74 -4.63
CA SER A 108 -1.51 -0.48 -5.20
C SER A 108 -2.68 0.37 -5.70
N ARG A 109 -3.55 -0.20 -6.55
CA ARG A 109 -4.59 0.57 -7.26
C ARG A 109 -5.79 0.97 -6.40
N LYS A 110 -6.18 0.15 -5.41
CA LYS A 110 -7.40 0.37 -4.61
C LYS A 110 -7.14 0.98 -3.24
N ARG A 111 -5.90 0.99 -2.76
CA ARG A 111 -5.55 1.60 -1.47
C ARG A 111 -4.44 2.64 -1.59
N LEU A 112 -3.25 2.25 -2.05
CA LEU A 112 -2.10 3.16 -2.05
C LEU A 112 -2.34 4.39 -2.92
N ALA A 113 -2.73 4.21 -4.18
CA ALA A 113 -2.96 5.32 -5.10
C ALA A 113 -4.09 6.26 -4.64
N PRO A 114 -5.28 5.79 -4.23
CA PRO A 114 -6.30 6.66 -3.66
C PRO A 114 -5.85 7.40 -2.39
N GLN A 115 -5.15 6.73 -1.47
CA GLN A 115 -4.67 7.38 -0.24
C GLN A 115 -3.67 8.49 -0.54
N LEU A 116 -2.70 8.25 -1.43
CA LEU A 116 -1.74 9.27 -1.85
C LEU A 116 -2.43 10.42 -2.60
N LEU A 117 -3.42 10.11 -3.45
CA LEU A 117 -4.15 11.14 -4.19
C LEU A 117 -4.96 12.05 -3.27
N PHE A 118 -5.78 11.48 -2.37
CA PHE A 118 -6.69 12.26 -1.53
C PHE A 118 -6.01 12.85 -0.30
N LYS A 119 -5.36 12.02 0.53
CA LYS A 119 -4.71 12.50 1.75
C LYS A 119 -3.37 13.15 1.41
N GLY A 120 -2.56 12.47 0.58
CA GLY A 120 -1.25 12.96 0.20
C GLY A 120 -1.32 14.28 -0.57
N GLY A 121 -2.35 14.49 -1.41
CA GLY A 121 -2.56 15.77 -2.08
C GLY A 121 -2.78 16.94 -1.10
N ILE A 122 -3.57 16.72 -0.03
CA ILE A 122 -3.77 17.72 1.02
C ILE A 122 -2.44 17.97 1.77
N LEU A 123 -1.76 16.91 2.21
CA LEU A 123 -0.51 17.01 2.95
C LEU A 123 0.58 17.72 2.15
N HIS A 124 0.71 17.40 0.87
CA HIS A 124 1.65 18.04 -0.04
C HIS A 124 1.33 19.53 -0.23
N SER A 125 0.04 19.90 -0.33
CA SER A 125 -0.37 21.31 -0.40
C SER A 125 0.01 22.12 0.85
N TRP A 126 0.11 21.47 2.01
CA TRP A 126 0.59 22.05 3.26
C TRP A 126 2.11 21.92 3.45
N GLN A 127 2.81 21.43 2.42
CA GLN A 127 4.26 21.19 2.45
C GLN A 127 4.67 20.24 3.58
N LYS A 128 3.84 19.24 3.88
CA LYS A 128 4.11 18.23 4.91
C LYS A 128 4.68 16.96 4.30
N LYS A 129 5.69 16.44 4.98
CA LYS A 129 6.35 15.18 4.62
C LYS A 129 5.45 13.99 4.94
N ILE A 130 5.59 12.95 4.12
CA ILE A 130 4.81 11.72 4.20
C ILE A 130 5.78 10.54 4.33
N ALA A 131 5.48 9.59 5.22
CA ALA A 131 6.14 8.30 5.28
C ALA A 131 5.13 7.23 4.89
N VAL A 132 5.55 6.28 4.06
CA VAL A 132 4.74 5.13 3.68
C VAL A 132 5.49 3.86 4.05
N ALA A 133 4.95 3.11 5.01
CA ALA A 133 5.53 1.84 5.42
C ALA A 133 4.92 0.68 4.62
N LEU A 134 5.78 -0.12 3.99
CA LEU A 134 5.40 -1.17 3.04
C LEU A 134 6.18 -2.46 3.29
N ASN A 135 5.60 -3.59 2.89
CA ASN A 135 6.36 -4.82 2.72
C ASN A 135 7.18 -4.78 1.41
N LYS A 136 8.39 -5.35 1.43
CA LYS A 136 9.31 -5.42 0.30
C LYS A 136 8.67 -6.01 -0.97
N CYS A 137 8.01 -7.17 -0.86
CA CYS A 137 7.40 -7.80 -2.03
C CYS A 137 6.32 -6.92 -2.67
N PHE A 138 5.61 -6.11 -1.87
CA PHE A 138 4.65 -5.16 -2.41
C PHE A 138 5.33 -3.96 -3.08
N PHE A 139 6.36 -3.39 -2.45
CA PHE A 139 7.13 -2.29 -3.04
C PHE A 139 7.75 -2.69 -4.39
N ASP A 140 8.28 -3.90 -4.50
CA ASP A 140 8.89 -4.43 -5.73
C ASP A 140 7.87 -4.56 -6.89
N THR A 141 6.56 -4.50 -6.63
CA THR A 141 5.52 -4.46 -7.68
C THR A 141 5.14 -3.06 -8.15
N LEU A 142 5.59 -2.01 -7.44
CA LEU A 142 5.33 -0.64 -7.85
C LEU A 142 6.11 -0.33 -9.13
N PRO A 143 5.58 0.55 -9.99
CA PRO A 143 6.35 1.06 -11.12
C PRO A 143 7.61 1.78 -10.62
N PRO A 144 8.65 1.90 -11.45
CA PRO A 144 9.88 2.60 -11.07
C PRO A 144 9.59 4.00 -10.54
N LEU A 145 10.13 4.30 -9.36
CA LEU A 145 10.01 5.61 -8.72
C LEU A 145 11.32 6.38 -8.86
N THR A 146 11.23 7.64 -9.27
CA THR A 146 12.39 8.53 -9.36
C THR A 146 12.89 8.86 -7.96
N LYS A 147 14.09 8.38 -7.62
CA LYS A 147 14.73 8.61 -6.31
C LYS A 147 15.38 9.99 -6.26
N VAL A 148 15.30 10.65 -5.11
CA VAL A 148 15.94 11.95 -4.82
C VAL A 148 16.69 11.91 -3.49
N ASP A 149 17.45 12.96 -3.17
CA ASP A 149 18.09 13.11 -1.86
C ASP A 149 17.06 13.29 -0.74
N LYS A 150 17.35 12.80 0.48
CA LYS A 150 16.48 12.94 1.66
C LYS A 150 16.02 14.39 1.91
N SER A 151 16.87 15.37 1.63
CA SER A 151 16.57 16.80 1.82
C SER A 151 15.58 17.37 0.81
N LYS A 152 15.40 16.72 -0.34
CA LYS A 152 14.47 17.13 -1.41
C LYS A 152 13.18 16.30 -1.42
N ALA A 153 13.09 15.30 -0.56
CA ALA A 153 12.02 14.32 -0.60
C ALA A 153 10.77 14.80 0.14
N ASP A 154 9.62 14.61 -0.50
CA ASP A 154 8.31 14.78 0.12
C ASP A 154 7.84 13.46 0.77
N ILE A 155 8.22 12.33 0.18
CA ILE A 155 7.84 10.99 0.61
C ILE A 155 9.08 10.18 0.95
N VAL A 156 9.06 9.50 2.10
CA VAL A 156 9.93 8.35 2.37
C VAL A 156 9.11 7.06 2.29
N TRP A 157 9.64 6.09 1.55
CA TRP A 157 9.12 4.74 1.47
C TRP A 157 9.96 3.88 2.41
N LEU A 158 9.38 3.48 3.53
CA LEU A 158 10.01 2.62 4.53
C LEU A 158 9.69 1.17 4.18
N ILE A 159 10.69 0.45 3.68
CA ILE A 159 10.50 -0.89 3.12
C ILE A 159 10.94 -1.91 4.16
N TYR A 160 10.02 -2.79 4.54
CA TYR A 160 10.23 -3.82 5.56
C TYR A 160 10.08 -5.22 4.98
N ASP A 161 10.77 -6.16 5.60
CA ASP A 161 10.63 -7.60 5.33
C ASP A 161 10.50 -8.37 6.65
N LEU A 162 10.04 -9.62 6.57
CA LEU A 162 9.94 -10.51 7.72
C LEU A 162 11.08 -11.52 7.64
N LYS A 163 12.06 -11.39 8.55
CA LYS A 163 13.12 -12.38 8.67
C LYS A 163 12.89 -13.28 9.88
N MET A 164 13.14 -14.56 9.69
CA MET A 164 13.09 -15.52 10.79
C MET A 164 14.31 -15.30 11.69
N SER A 165 14.05 -14.92 12.94
CA SER A 165 15.02 -14.80 14.01
C SER A 165 14.89 -15.98 14.96
N LYS A 166 16.03 -16.44 15.49
CA LYS A 166 16.08 -17.46 16.53
C LYS A 166 16.26 -16.77 17.87
N GLU A 167 15.16 -16.62 18.62
CA GLU A 167 15.20 -16.24 20.03
C GLU A 167 14.98 -17.49 20.88
N GLY A 168 16.07 -18.07 21.38
CA GLY A 168 16.05 -19.34 22.12
C GLY A 168 15.60 -20.51 21.23
N ASP A 169 14.69 -21.35 21.75
CA ASP A 169 14.12 -22.51 21.04
C ASP A 169 12.93 -22.17 20.13
N GLN A 170 12.56 -20.89 19.99
CA GLN A 170 11.42 -20.47 19.16
C GLN A 170 11.90 -19.70 17.92
N ASN A 171 11.51 -20.19 16.74
CA ASN A 171 11.59 -19.43 15.51
C ASN A 171 10.47 -18.37 15.52
N ARG A 172 10.84 -17.09 15.50
CA ARG A 172 9.89 -15.98 15.37
C ARG A 172 10.26 -15.13 14.18
N TYR A 173 9.27 -14.68 13.42
CA TYR A 173 9.50 -13.69 12.38
C TYR A 173 9.58 -12.31 13.03
N GLN A 174 10.63 -11.57 12.73
CA GLN A 174 10.83 -10.19 13.15
C GLN A 174 10.75 -9.28 11.94
N LEU A 175 10.06 -8.15 12.10
CA LEU A 175 10.04 -7.11 11.09
C LEU A 175 11.41 -6.40 11.03
N ILE A 176 12.00 -6.35 9.85
CA ILE A 176 13.28 -5.68 9.61
C ILE A 176 13.16 -4.65 8.49
N LYS A 177 13.66 -3.44 8.71
CA LYS A 177 13.77 -2.44 7.63
C LYS A 177 14.86 -2.88 6.66
N THR A 178 14.51 -3.02 5.39
CA THR A 178 15.45 -3.43 4.33
C THR A 178 15.99 -2.27 3.53
N GLU A 179 15.17 -1.26 3.27
CA GLU A 179 15.54 -0.12 2.42
C GLU A 179 14.70 1.11 2.80
N GLU A 180 15.27 2.29 2.56
CA GLU A 180 14.55 3.57 2.52
C GLU A 180 14.67 4.16 1.13
N VAL A 181 13.54 4.54 0.52
CA VAL A 181 13.52 5.22 -0.77
C VAL A 181 12.91 6.60 -0.59
N PHE A 182 13.57 7.61 -1.14
CA PHE A 182 13.16 9.01 -1.04
C PHE A 182 12.66 9.50 -2.40
N THR A 183 11.47 10.09 -2.45
CA THR A 183 10.86 10.59 -3.70
C THR A 183 10.18 11.93 -3.51
N GLU A 184 10.09 12.71 -4.58
CA GLU A 184 9.15 13.83 -4.67
C GLU A 184 7.71 13.30 -4.80
N PHE A 185 6.73 14.06 -4.30
CA PHE A 185 5.34 13.63 -4.26
C PHE A 185 4.73 13.46 -5.65
N THR A 186 4.85 14.49 -6.48
CA THR A 186 4.18 14.54 -7.80
C THR A 186 4.70 13.47 -8.76
N PRO A 187 6.02 13.30 -8.97
CA PRO A 187 6.54 12.24 -9.85
C PRO A 187 6.17 10.83 -9.35
N ALA A 188 6.19 10.59 -8.05
CA ALA A 188 5.81 9.30 -7.48
C ALA A 188 4.32 8.99 -7.68
N LEU A 189 3.46 9.98 -7.43
CA LEU A 189 2.02 9.84 -7.66
C LEU A 189 1.72 9.52 -9.13
N ILE A 190 2.29 10.29 -10.07
CA ILE A 190 2.10 10.07 -11.51
C ILE A 190 2.55 8.67 -11.91
N SER A 191 3.72 8.22 -11.47
CA SER A 191 4.23 6.88 -11.77
C SER A 191 3.26 5.79 -11.31
N ILE A 192 2.74 5.90 -10.08
CA ILE A 192 1.82 4.92 -9.49
C ILE A 192 0.44 4.94 -10.16
N THR A 193 -0.08 6.11 -10.53
CA THR A 193 -1.45 6.26 -11.05
C THR A 193 -1.54 6.09 -12.57
N THR A 194 -0.43 6.19 -13.29
CA THR A 194 -0.41 6.15 -14.76
C THR A 194 -0.04 4.75 -15.25
N PRO A 195 -1.00 3.96 -15.76
CA PRO A 195 -0.69 2.66 -16.33
C PRO A 195 0.12 2.82 -17.62
N ILE A 196 1.11 1.95 -17.82
CA ILE A 196 1.81 1.85 -19.09
C ILE A 196 0.89 1.08 -20.06
N PRO A 197 0.53 1.66 -21.22
CA PRO A 197 -0.34 0.98 -22.17
C PRO A 197 0.35 -0.27 -22.73
N GLY A 198 -0.41 -1.35 -22.84
CA GLY A 198 0.00 -2.54 -23.59
C GLY A 198 -0.10 -2.33 -25.10
N SER A 199 0.28 -3.35 -25.87
CA SER A 199 0.11 -3.32 -27.33
C SER A 199 -1.37 -3.21 -27.73
N LEU A 200 -1.68 -2.21 -28.56
CA LEU A 200 -2.99 -2.06 -29.16
C LEU A 200 -3.34 -3.27 -30.02
N ASP A 201 -2.38 -3.79 -30.79
CA ASP A 201 -2.60 -4.93 -31.69
C ASP A 201 -3.00 -6.20 -30.93
N ASN A 202 -2.36 -6.45 -29.77
CA ASN A 202 -2.75 -7.58 -28.91
C ASN A 202 -4.18 -7.42 -28.41
N PHE A 203 -4.57 -6.19 -28.05
CA PHE A 203 -5.92 -5.91 -27.61
C PHE A 203 -6.93 -6.06 -28.75
N MET A 204 -6.60 -5.57 -29.95
CA MET A 204 -7.42 -5.74 -31.16
C MET A 204 -7.62 -7.22 -31.52
N LYS A 205 -6.56 -8.04 -31.40
CA LYS A 205 -6.67 -9.49 -31.63
C LYS A 205 -7.60 -10.16 -30.61
N LEU A 206 -7.48 -9.83 -29.33
CA LEU A 206 -8.40 -10.32 -28.29
C LEU A 206 -9.85 -9.93 -28.55
N LEU A 207 -10.09 -8.71 -29.06
CA LEU A 207 -11.44 -8.27 -29.43
C LEU A 207 -12.00 -9.07 -30.61
N GLN A 208 -11.16 -9.36 -31.62
CA GLN A 208 -11.57 -10.16 -32.76
C GLN A 208 -11.94 -11.58 -32.35
N GLU A 209 -11.11 -12.25 -31.53
CA GLU A 209 -11.39 -13.58 -31.00
C GLU A 209 -12.74 -13.62 -30.25
N LYS A 210 -13.00 -12.62 -29.39
CA LYS A 210 -14.28 -12.52 -28.68
C LYS A 210 -15.47 -12.24 -29.58
N LEU A 211 -15.28 -11.48 -30.65
CA LEU A 211 -16.33 -11.20 -31.62
C LEU A 211 -16.66 -12.45 -32.43
N ASP A 212 -15.64 -13.19 -32.87
CA ASP A 212 -15.80 -14.44 -33.62
C ASP A 212 -16.58 -15.47 -32.79
N ASP A 213 -16.22 -15.66 -31.51
CA ASP A 213 -16.97 -16.52 -30.56
C ASP A 213 -18.45 -16.12 -30.43
N GLN A 214 -18.73 -14.81 -30.43
CA GLN A 214 -20.11 -14.30 -30.34
C GLN A 214 -20.90 -14.52 -31.63
N LEU A 215 -20.25 -14.47 -32.80
CA LEU A 215 -20.88 -14.67 -34.10
C LEU A 215 -21.12 -16.15 -34.43
N GLU A 216 -20.34 -17.06 -33.86
CA GLU A 216 -20.59 -18.51 -33.94
C GLU A 216 -21.81 -18.97 -33.10
N SER A 217 -22.26 -18.14 -32.15
CA SER A 217 -23.55 -18.27 -31.46
C SER A 217 -24.62 -17.39 -32.15
N PRO A 218 -25.92 -17.76 -32.18
CA PRO A 218 -26.93 -17.00 -32.95
C PRO A 218 -26.98 -15.51 -32.49
N PRO A 219 -26.71 -14.53 -33.37
CA PRO A 219 -26.48 -13.16 -32.92
C PRO A 219 -27.77 -12.34 -32.82
N ILE A 220 -27.83 -11.43 -31.84
CA ILE A 220 -28.67 -10.22 -31.91
C ILE A 220 -27.76 -9.10 -32.43
N ASN A 221 -27.50 -9.09 -33.74
CA ASN A 221 -26.72 -8.01 -34.36
C ASN A 221 -27.55 -6.72 -34.40
N LYS A 222 -26.97 -5.62 -33.91
CA LYS A 222 -27.55 -4.28 -34.00
C LYS A 222 -26.65 -3.41 -34.86
N THR A 223 -27.11 -3.12 -36.08
CA THR A 223 -26.47 -2.13 -36.95
C THR A 223 -26.96 -0.75 -36.56
N ILE A 224 -26.07 0.25 -36.52
CA ILE A 224 -26.47 1.64 -36.38
C ILE A 224 -27.07 2.08 -37.71
N GLU A 225 -28.39 2.17 -37.79
CA GLU A 225 -29.07 2.80 -38.92
C GLU A 225 -28.72 4.30 -38.94
N ARG A 226 -28.32 4.80 -40.11
CA ARG A 226 -28.14 6.24 -40.29
C ARG A 226 -29.51 6.91 -40.16
N PRO A 227 -29.70 7.89 -39.27
CA PRO A 227 -30.90 8.71 -39.32
C PRO A 227 -30.88 9.43 -40.67
N PHE A 228 -31.95 9.25 -41.45
CA PHE A 228 -32.19 9.99 -42.69
C PHE A 228 -32.15 11.50 -42.45
#